data_AF-A0A386WVD5-F1
#
_entry.id   AF-A0A386WVD5-F1
#
_cell.length_a   1.000
_cell.length_b   1.000
_cell.length_c   1.000
_cell.angle_alpha   90.00
_cell.angle_beta   90.00
_cell.angle_gamma   90.00
#
_symmetry.space_group_name_H-M   'P 1'
#
loop_
_entity.id
_entity.type
_entity.pdbx_description
1 polymer ?
#
loop_
_entity_poly.entity_id
_entity_poly.type
_entity_poly.pdbx_seq_one_letter_code
_entity_poly.pdbx_strand_id
1 'polypeptide(L)'
;MSLTRDEAAQALGMKRREIIAVDRVDGGYAVTTHDGRRTLLDRHGAVVAAGDLLDHTGAAPTPVTPGHPEQPSQAPRQPDTTPTGVPDGNASDVLLWVGGDVERARTAAAVEQARERPRTGLMAELDKLIKGAESS
;
A
#
# COMPACT_ATOMS: atom_id res chain seq x y z
N MET A 1 13.93 -26.04 -5.71
CA MET A 1 15.06 -25.08 -5.75
C MET A 1 14.58 -23.78 -5.13
N SER A 2 15.42 -23.14 -4.32
CA SER A 2 15.13 -21.85 -3.67
C SER A 2 16.03 -20.82 -4.32
N LEU A 3 15.46 -19.76 -4.90
CA LEU A 3 16.26 -18.70 -5.51
C LEU A 3 17.02 -17.95 -4.43
N THR A 4 18.35 -17.95 -4.51
CA THR A 4 19.19 -17.25 -3.55
C THR A 4 19.28 -15.75 -3.87
N ARG A 5 19.69 -14.92 -2.90
CA ARG A 5 19.95 -13.48 -3.14
C ARG A 5 21.02 -13.23 -4.21
N ASP A 6 21.96 -14.16 -4.35
CA ASP A 6 23.05 -14.07 -5.32
C ASP A 6 22.53 -14.32 -6.74
N GLU A 7 21.74 -15.38 -6.92
CA GLU A 7 21.07 -15.67 -8.19
C GLU A 7 20.07 -14.59 -8.59
N ALA A 8 19.30 -14.06 -7.64
CA ALA A 8 18.41 -12.93 -7.87
C ALA A 8 19.17 -11.67 -8.32
N ALA A 9 20.31 -11.37 -7.69
CA ALA A 9 21.15 -10.24 -8.08
C ALA A 9 21.73 -10.43 -9.48
N GLN A 10 22.21 -11.63 -9.79
CA GLN A 10 22.75 -11.97 -11.09
C GLN A 10 21.69 -11.88 -12.20
N ALA A 11 20.47 -12.36 -11.94
CA ALA A 11 19.34 -12.25 -12.86
C ALA A 11 18.93 -10.79 -13.15
N LEU A 12 19.09 -9.90 -12.15
CA LEU A 12 18.79 -8.47 -12.29
C LEU A 12 19.97 -7.63 -12.78
N GLY A 13 21.15 -8.22 -12.96
CA GLY A 13 22.38 -7.48 -13.29
C GLY A 13 22.84 -6.54 -12.16
N MET A 14 22.46 -6.83 -10.92
CA MET A 14 22.72 -6.00 -9.74
C MET A 14 23.75 -6.65 -8.81
N LYS A 15 24.28 -5.87 -7.85
CA LYS A 15 25.12 -6.42 -6.79
C LYS A 15 24.24 -7.10 -5.74
N ARG A 16 24.70 -8.20 -5.15
CA ARG A 16 23.99 -8.89 -4.04
C ARG A 16 23.58 -7.96 -2.88
N ARG A 17 24.39 -6.93 -2.59
CA ARG A 17 24.11 -5.93 -1.54
C ARG A 17 22.88 -5.08 -1.85
N GLU A 18 22.50 -4.97 -3.11
CA GLU A 18 21.31 -4.25 -3.55
C GLU A 18 20.04 -5.08 -3.32
N ILE A 19 20.15 -6.37 -3.01
CA ILE A 19 19.01 -7.24 -2.73
C ILE A 19 18.72 -7.29 -1.23
N ILE A 20 17.60 -6.69 -0.83
CA ILE A 20 17.12 -6.70 0.56
C ILE A 20 16.49 -8.06 0.87
N ALA A 21 15.57 -8.52 0.02
CA ALA A 21 14.76 -9.70 0.26
C ALA A 21 14.43 -10.43 -1.03
N VAL A 22 14.26 -11.75 -0.92
CA VAL A 22 13.75 -12.62 -1.98
C VAL A 22 12.65 -13.45 -1.33
N ASP A 23 11.43 -13.27 -1.82
CA ASP A 23 10.24 -13.94 -1.33
C ASP A 23 9.67 -14.84 -2.42
N ARG A 24 9.12 -16.00 -2.06
CA ARG A 24 8.52 -16.92 -3.03
C ARG A 24 7.04 -16.60 -3.16
N VAL A 25 6.61 -16.26 -4.37
CA VAL A 25 5.23 -15.90 -4.68
C VAL A 25 4.60 -16.92 -5.63
N ASP A 26 3.28 -16.86 -5.80
CA ASP A 26 2.60 -17.78 -6.72
C ASP A 26 3.14 -17.60 -8.14
N GLY A 27 3.75 -18.65 -8.68
CA GLY A 27 4.37 -18.64 -10.01
C GLY A 27 5.84 -18.20 -10.09
N GLY A 28 6.50 -17.74 -9.03
CA GLY A 28 7.88 -17.26 -9.14
C GLY A 28 8.53 -16.75 -7.84
N TYR A 29 9.38 -15.73 -7.99
CA TYR A 29 10.10 -15.09 -6.90
C TYR A 29 9.96 -13.57 -7.00
N ALA A 30 9.67 -12.93 -5.87
CA ALA A 30 9.64 -11.49 -5.76
C ALA A 30 10.89 -10.99 -5.05
N VAL A 31 11.63 -10.11 -5.71
CA VAL A 31 12.92 -9.61 -5.24
C VAL A 31 12.81 -8.13 -4.90
N THR A 32 13.04 -7.79 -3.65
CA THR A 32 13.04 -6.41 -3.17
C THR A 32 14.46 -5.87 -3.18
N THR A 33 14.65 -4.75 -3.88
CA THR A 33 15.93 -4.05 -4.02
C THR A 33 16.08 -2.91 -3.01
N HIS A 34 17.31 -2.40 -2.84
CA HIS A 34 17.64 -1.31 -1.92
C HIS A 34 16.92 0.01 -2.23
N ASP A 35 16.52 0.21 -3.48
CA ASP A 35 15.73 1.37 -3.93
C ASP A 35 14.24 1.25 -3.55
N GLY A 36 13.84 0.16 -2.88
CA GLY A 36 12.45 -0.11 -2.51
C GLY A 36 11.65 -0.80 -3.62
N ARG A 37 12.20 -0.90 -4.84
CA ARG A 37 11.55 -1.57 -5.97
C ARG A 37 11.47 -3.08 -5.80
N ARG A 38 10.37 -3.66 -6.26
CA ARG A 38 10.10 -5.11 -6.20
C ARG A 38 9.99 -5.69 -7.61
N THR A 39 10.91 -6.57 -7.98
CA THR A 39 10.94 -7.22 -9.30
C THR A 39 10.48 -8.66 -9.20
N LEU A 40 9.57 -9.07 -10.07
CA LEU A 40 9.10 -10.45 -10.17
C LEU A 40 9.96 -11.21 -11.17
N LEU A 41 10.44 -12.38 -10.75
CA LEU A 41 11.12 -13.35 -11.58
C LEU A 41 10.28 -14.63 -11.67
N ASP A 42 10.27 -15.26 -12.84
CA ASP A 42 9.73 -16.60 -13.01
C ASP A 42 10.60 -17.65 -12.27
N ARG A 43 10.11 -18.89 -12.18
CA ARG A 43 10.84 -20.05 -11.66
C ARG A 43 12.22 -20.28 -12.30
N HIS A 44 12.42 -19.81 -13.53
CA HIS A 44 13.70 -19.88 -14.23
C HIS A 44 14.65 -18.69 -13.95
N GLY A 45 14.24 -17.73 -13.12
CA GLY A 45 15.04 -16.53 -12.82
C GLY A 45 14.99 -15.48 -13.93
N ALA A 46 14.01 -15.54 -14.83
CA ALA A 46 13.77 -14.51 -15.83
C ALA A 46 12.85 -13.42 -15.28
N VAL A 47 13.16 -12.15 -15.52
CA VAL A 47 12.33 -11.02 -15.10
C VAL A 47 11.00 -11.06 -15.87
N VAL A 48 9.89 -11.26 -15.15
CA VAL A 48 8.54 -11.31 -15.73
C VAL A 48 7.76 -10.01 -15.53
N ALA A 49 8.08 -9.26 -14.47
CA ALA A 49 7.55 -7.93 -14.27
C ALA A 49 8.52 -7.11 -13.40
N ALA A 50 9.00 -5.99 -13.95
CA ALA A 50 9.73 -4.98 -13.19
C ALA A 50 8.78 -3.78 -13.04
N GLY A 51 8.20 -3.64 -11.85
CA GLY A 51 7.24 -2.58 -11.57
C GLY A 51 7.33 -2.17 -10.12
N ASP A 52 6.90 -0.95 -9.83
CA ASP A 52 6.70 -0.45 -8.48
C ASP A 52 5.51 -1.20 -7.86
N LEU A 53 5.70 -2.48 -7.53
CA LEU A 53 4.68 -3.33 -6.92
C LEU A 53 4.63 -3.05 -5.40
N LEU A 54 4.42 -1.78 -5.07
CA LEU A 54 4.05 -1.30 -3.75
C LEU A 54 2.53 -1.18 -3.58
N ASP A 55 1.74 -1.64 -4.56
CA ASP A 55 0.29 -1.75 -4.40
C ASP A 55 -0.08 -3.07 -3.68
N HIS A 56 -0.06 -2.99 -2.36
CA HIS A 56 -1.07 -3.55 -1.45
C HIS A 56 -1.83 -4.80 -1.94
N THR A 57 -1.31 -6.01 -1.70
CA THR A 57 -2.19 -7.20 -1.73
C THR A 57 -1.76 -8.24 -0.70
N GLY A 58 -2.19 -8.02 0.53
CA GLY A 58 -2.39 -9.09 1.53
C GLY A 58 -3.73 -9.78 1.36
N ALA A 59 -4.08 -10.23 0.14
CA ALA A 59 -5.27 -11.04 -0.09
C ALA A 59 -4.87 -12.51 0.01
N ALA A 60 -4.94 -13.07 1.22
CA ALA A 60 -4.96 -14.51 1.40
C ALA A 60 -6.28 -15.06 0.82
N PRO A 61 -6.26 -16.08 -0.07
CA PRO A 61 -7.49 -16.76 -0.47
C PRO A 61 -7.88 -17.72 0.67
N THR A 62 -8.83 -17.34 1.52
CA THR A 62 -9.47 -18.32 2.40
C THR A 62 -10.58 -19.04 1.63
N PRO A 63 -10.59 -20.38 1.62
CA PRO A 63 -11.60 -21.18 0.94
C PRO A 63 -12.96 -21.01 1.64
N VAL A 64 -13.98 -20.76 0.83
CA VAL A 64 -15.38 -20.63 1.23
C VAL A 64 -15.86 -21.88 1.97
N THR A 65 -16.21 -21.75 3.26
CA THR A 65 -16.99 -22.73 4.00
C THR A 65 -18.43 -22.18 4.13
N PRO A 66 -19.46 -22.85 3.58
CA PRO A 66 -20.83 -22.40 3.71
C PRO A 66 -21.43 -22.88 5.03
N GLY A 67 -21.82 -21.95 5.90
CA GLY A 67 -22.86 -22.19 6.91
C GLY A 67 -22.55 -21.73 8.34
N HIS A 68 -22.94 -20.50 8.69
CA HIS A 68 -23.82 -20.27 9.85
C HIS A 68 -24.41 -18.84 9.80
N PRO A 69 -25.71 -18.67 10.08
CA PRO A 69 -26.38 -17.37 10.04
C PRO A 69 -26.26 -16.60 11.37
N GLU A 70 -26.39 -15.28 11.26
CA GLU A 70 -26.81 -14.30 12.28
C GLU A 70 -25.80 -13.83 13.34
N GLN A 71 -25.15 -12.71 13.02
CA GLN A 71 -24.96 -11.61 13.96
C GLN A 71 -25.44 -10.31 13.27
N PRO A 72 -26.27 -9.47 13.93
CA PRO A 72 -27.03 -8.42 13.25
C PRO A 72 -26.18 -7.22 12.80
N SER A 73 -26.18 -7.03 11.47
CA SER A 73 -26.27 -5.76 10.72
C SER A 73 -25.59 -4.51 11.27
N GLN A 74 -24.32 -4.32 10.89
CA GLN A 74 -23.95 -3.06 10.24
C GLN A 74 -23.83 -3.34 8.74
N ALA A 75 -24.65 -2.64 7.94
CA ALA A 75 -24.86 -2.93 6.54
C ALA A 75 -23.56 -2.89 5.70
N PRO A 76 -23.45 -3.78 4.69
CA PRO A 76 -22.38 -3.72 3.70
C PRO A 76 -22.59 -2.47 2.84
N ARG A 77 -21.77 -1.44 3.08
CA ARG A 77 -21.66 -0.37 2.08
C ARG A 77 -20.78 -0.90 0.97
N GLN A 78 -21.40 -1.01 -0.19
CA GLN A 78 -20.82 -1.39 -1.48
C GLN A 78 -19.45 -0.72 -1.69
N PRO A 79 -18.50 -1.38 -2.36
CA PRO A 79 -17.32 -0.68 -2.88
C PRO A 79 -17.81 0.23 -4.01
N ASP A 80 -18.24 1.43 -3.63
CA ASP A 80 -18.49 2.51 -4.57
C ASP A 80 -17.14 2.86 -5.18
N THR A 81 -16.97 2.48 -6.44
CA THR A 81 -15.83 2.80 -7.29
C THR A 81 -15.78 4.30 -7.54
N THR A 82 -15.30 5.05 -6.55
CA THR A 82 -14.76 6.40 -6.73
C THR A 82 -13.24 6.31 -6.55
N PRO A 83 -12.41 6.76 -7.51
CA PRO A 83 -10.96 6.80 -7.37
C PRO A 83 -10.54 7.93 -6.40
N THR A 84 -11.05 7.88 -5.17
CA THR A 84 -11.02 8.98 -4.18
C THR A 84 -10.51 8.47 -2.83
N GLY A 85 -9.57 7.52 -2.85
CA GLY A 85 -8.82 7.11 -1.66
C GLY A 85 -7.80 8.18 -1.28
N VAL A 86 -7.69 8.48 0.02
CA VAL A 86 -6.63 9.35 0.55
C VAL A 86 -5.28 8.72 0.17
N PRO A 87 -4.34 9.48 -0.43
CA PRO A 87 -3.04 8.93 -0.77
C PRO A 87 -2.33 8.36 0.46
N ASP A 88 -1.83 7.11 0.37
CA ASP A 88 -1.07 6.48 1.47
C ASP A 88 0.38 6.99 1.57
N GLY A 89 0.77 7.84 0.61
CA GLY A 89 2.10 8.42 0.44
C GLY A 89 2.54 9.35 1.57
N ASN A 90 3.51 10.21 1.31
CA ASN A 90 4.05 11.13 2.33
C ASN A 90 3.02 12.23 2.71
N ALA A 91 3.28 12.95 3.81
CA ALA A 91 2.38 14.00 4.28
C ALA A 91 2.14 15.12 3.22
N SER A 92 3.15 15.43 2.40
CA SER A 92 3.06 16.44 1.35
C SER A 92 2.14 16.00 0.20
N ASP A 93 2.14 14.71 -0.16
CA ASP A 93 1.20 14.14 -1.15
C ASP A 93 -0.25 14.24 -0.68
N VAL A 94 -0.49 13.95 0.60
CA VAL A 94 -1.84 14.09 1.19
C VAL A 94 -2.29 15.55 1.19
N LEU A 95 -1.42 16.48 1.61
CA LEU A 95 -1.73 17.91 1.61
C LEU A 95 -1.94 18.47 0.19
N LEU A 96 -1.18 17.98 -0.79
CA LEU A 96 -1.34 18.35 -2.19
C LEU A 96 -2.67 17.83 -2.77
N TRP A 97 -3.06 16.61 -2.42
CA TRP A 97 -4.34 16.02 -2.81
C TRP A 97 -5.54 16.73 -2.18
N VAL A 98 -5.40 17.16 -0.92
CA VAL A 98 -6.39 18.00 -0.23
C VAL A 98 -6.53 19.33 -0.98
N GLY A 99 -5.43 19.97 -1.36
CA GLY A 99 -5.44 21.16 -2.21
C GLY A 99 -6.22 22.35 -1.63
N GLY A 100 -6.47 22.37 -0.31
CA GLY A 100 -7.31 23.35 0.38
C GLY A 100 -8.80 22.97 0.51
N ASP A 101 -9.21 21.79 0.05
CA ASP A 101 -10.57 21.30 0.18
C ASP A 101 -10.82 20.71 1.59
N VAL A 102 -11.76 21.32 2.32
CA VAL A 102 -12.07 20.95 3.72
C VAL A 102 -12.62 19.54 3.85
N GLU A 103 -13.45 19.11 2.90
CA GLU A 103 -14.08 17.79 2.92
C GLU A 103 -13.03 16.70 2.68
N ARG A 104 -12.07 16.97 1.78
CA ARG A 104 -10.88 16.12 1.62
C ARG A 104 -10.00 16.13 2.85
N ALA A 105 -9.79 17.28 3.50
CA ALA A 105 -8.99 17.37 4.72
C ALA A 105 -9.59 16.54 5.87
N ARG A 106 -10.91 16.56 6.04
CA ARG A 106 -11.64 15.74 7.01
C ARG A 106 -11.51 14.25 6.71
N THR A 107 -11.62 13.88 5.44
CA THR A 107 -11.45 12.48 4.99
C THR A 107 -10.04 11.99 5.28
N ALA A 108 -9.02 12.78 4.93
CA ALA A 108 -7.62 12.48 5.22
C ALA A 108 -7.34 12.37 6.72
N ALA A 109 -7.93 13.26 7.53
CA ALA A 109 -7.76 13.22 8.98
C ALA A 109 -8.39 11.96 9.59
N ALA A 110 -9.60 11.57 9.16
CA ALA A 110 -10.25 10.35 9.64
C ALA A 110 -9.45 9.08 9.29
N VAL A 111 -8.92 9.01 8.06
CA VAL A 111 -8.05 7.90 7.62
C VAL A 111 -6.76 7.86 8.43
N GLU A 112 -6.10 9.00 8.62
CA GLU A 112 -4.83 9.08 9.35
C GLU A 112 -5.00 8.73 10.84
N GLN A 113 -6.11 9.15 11.46
CA GLN A 113 -6.43 8.83 12.85
C GLN A 113 -6.71 7.34 13.07
N ALA A 114 -7.24 6.65 12.06
CA ALA A 114 -7.50 5.22 12.10
C ALA A 114 -6.22 4.36 11.92
N ARG A 115 -5.07 4.97 11.59
CA ARG A 115 -3.80 4.24 11.48
C ARG A 115 -3.24 3.86 12.85
N GLU A 116 -2.51 2.75 12.90
CA GLU A 116 -1.80 2.31 14.12
C GLU A 116 -0.73 3.31 14.58
N ARG A 117 -0.18 4.09 13.65
CA ARG A 117 0.80 5.15 13.92
C ARG A 117 0.41 6.43 13.18
N PRO A 118 -0.49 7.24 13.78
CA PRO A 118 -0.90 8.50 13.18
C PRO A 118 0.28 9.47 13.11
N ARG A 119 0.48 10.06 11.95
CA ARG A 119 1.50 11.09 11.71
C ARG A 119 0.99 12.40 12.30
N THR A 120 1.41 12.68 13.53
CA THR A 120 1.04 13.89 14.28
C THR A 120 1.27 15.18 13.50
N GLY A 121 2.36 15.26 12.72
CA GLY A 121 2.63 16.41 11.86
C GLY A 121 1.63 16.60 10.71
N LEU A 122 1.17 15.50 10.10
CA LEU A 122 0.13 15.55 9.05
C LEU A 122 -1.23 15.91 9.65
N MET A 123 -1.58 15.31 10.79
CA MET A 123 -2.82 15.62 11.49
C MET A 123 -2.92 17.10 11.89
N ALA A 124 -1.80 17.70 12.34
CA ALA A 124 -1.76 19.12 12.70
C ALA A 124 -2.02 20.04 11.50
N GLU A 125 -1.46 19.73 10.33
CA GLU A 125 -1.67 20.51 9.11
C GLU A 125 -3.10 20.36 8.56
N LEU A 126 -3.68 19.15 8.63
CA LEU A 126 -5.08 18.90 8.24
C LEU A 126 -6.07 19.60 9.18
N ASP A 127 -5.84 19.54 10.50
CA ASP A 127 -6.65 20.25 11.51
C ASP A 127 -6.62 21.77 11.28
N LYS A 128 -5.44 22.32 10.95
CA LYS A 128 -5.27 23.74 10.64
C LYS A 128 -6.08 24.16 9.41
N LEU A 129 -6.10 23.34 8.34
CA LEU A 129 -6.90 23.60 7.14
C LEU A 129 -8.41 23.61 7.46
N ILE A 130 -8.87 22.64 8.24
CA ILE A 130 -10.28 22.53 8.63
C ILE A 130 -10.70 23.74 9.47
N LYS A 131 -9.95 24.07 10.52
CA LYS A 131 -10.24 25.23 11.39
C LYS A 131 -10.12 26.56 10.67
N GLY A 132 -9.14 26.69 9.77
CA GLY A 132 -8.94 27.90 8.97
C GLY A 132 -10.12 28.19 8.03
N ALA A 133 -10.72 27.14 7.46
CA ALA A 133 -11.88 27.27 6.60
C ALA A 133 -13.18 27.56 7.35
N GLU A 134 -13.32 27.09 8.60
CA GLU A 134 -14.48 27.44 9.45
C GLU A 134 -14.40 28.87 10.00
N SER A 135 -13.22 29.50 9.91
CA SER A 135 -12.96 30.87 10.39
C SER A 135 -12.99 31.93 9.27
N SER A 136 -13.20 31.53 8.01
CA SER A 136 -13.22 32.41 6.83
C SER A 136 -14.64 32.55 6.27
#